data_AF-A0A520FZF5-F1
#
_entry.id   AF-A0A520FZF5-F1
#
_cell.length_a   1.000
_cell.length_b   1.000
_cell.length_c   1.000
_cell.angle_alpha   90.00
_cell.angle_beta   90.00
_cell.angle_gamma   90.00
#
_symmetry.space_group_name_H-M   'P 1'
#
loop_
_entity.id
_entity.type
_entity.pdbx_description
1 polymer ?
#
loop_
_entity_poly.entity_id
_entity_poly.type
_entity_poly.pdbx_seq_one_letter_code
_entity_poly.pdbx_strand_id
1 'polypeptide(L)'
;MSDPRASVGPIPPKAVYICWVQRSLARHGWGDSTVDGADSPRYRENVKAFQGANMLASHGQVDEATQNRLIQLNHVDADYTTWVQAALVKAGLLKAGVHRTEPIMDRPGSMTRQAIRRFQQQRFDRDRSLKPDGWVGSKSELALMAFSATAPPDDTGEPAPCRPAKPKPPGEEPLVDKLRRARLDSLTQDPRMRDRLECLKAFLLEALTGARMDDRYWTFKVFDGWGRQRDCRYRGVIDGLTRIEKPQNAVANFRRMCASAHSDEDVAACVRTLHNAVICHLNALLGWTFHQATLGDARLIEFPECAWVLELHAASQRRSPRSIYACFAALIGPASRHCLP
;
A
#
# COMPACT_ATOMS: atom_id res chain seq x y z
N MET A 1 -12.36 -30.64 16.79
CA MET A 1 -12.68 -29.34 16.19
C MET A 1 -11.55 -28.97 15.26
N SER A 2 -11.79 -28.89 13.96
CA SER A 2 -10.75 -28.61 12.97
C SER A 2 -10.33 -27.15 13.06
N ASP A 3 -9.03 -26.89 13.19
CA ASP A 3 -8.46 -25.56 13.33
C ASP A 3 -8.72 -24.71 12.08
N PRO A 4 -9.42 -23.55 12.19
CA PRO A 4 -9.53 -22.59 11.08
C PRO A 4 -8.16 -22.05 10.62
N ARG A 5 -7.09 -22.21 11.42
CA ARG A 5 -5.76 -21.61 11.20
C ARG A 5 -4.89 -22.26 10.11
N ALA A 6 -5.29 -23.42 9.57
CA ALA A 6 -4.44 -24.20 8.66
C ALA A 6 -4.93 -24.21 7.20
N SER A 7 -5.18 -23.07 6.56
CA SER A 7 -5.68 -23.03 5.16
C SER A 7 -4.66 -22.48 4.18
N VAL A 8 -3.70 -23.30 3.71
CA VAL A 8 -2.81 -22.92 2.61
C VAL A 8 -2.22 -24.13 1.88
N GLY A 9 -2.90 -24.59 0.81
CA GLY A 9 -2.23 -25.15 -0.38
C GLY A 9 -1.50 -24.04 -1.19
N PRO A 10 -1.14 -24.24 -2.48
CA PRO A 10 -0.47 -23.20 -3.28
C PRO A 10 -1.30 -21.92 -3.34
N ILE A 11 -0.69 -20.78 -3.03
CA ILE A 11 -1.31 -19.46 -2.86
C ILE A 11 -1.74 -18.96 -4.25
N PRO A 12 -2.99 -18.49 -4.45
CA PRO A 12 -3.39 -17.89 -5.73
C PRO A 12 -2.49 -16.69 -6.03
N PRO A 13 -2.26 -16.33 -7.32
CA PRO A 13 -1.49 -15.15 -7.66
C PRO A 13 -1.99 -13.93 -6.88
N LYS A 14 -1.07 -13.08 -6.40
CA LYS A 14 -1.39 -11.95 -5.51
C LYS A 14 -2.55 -11.09 -6.02
N ALA A 15 -2.59 -10.80 -7.32
CA ALA A 15 -3.67 -10.03 -7.94
C ALA A 15 -5.04 -10.71 -7.79
N VAL A 16 -5.12 -12.03 -8.02
CA VAL A 16 -6.36 -12.82 -7.87
C VAL A 16 -6.85 -12.79 -6.42
N TYR A 17 -5.92 -12.88 -5.46
CA TYR A 17 -6.26 -12.74 -4.04
C TYR A 17 -6.81 -11.34 -3.72
N ILE A 18 -6.21 -10.29 -4.27
CA ILE A 18 -6.68 -8.91 -4.05
C ILE A 18 -8.07 -8.70 -4.67
N CYS A 19 -8.36 -9.25 -5.86
CA CYS A 19 -9.71 -9.19 -6.42
C CYS A 19 -10.74 -9.82 -5.47
N TRP A 20 -10.40 -10.96 -4.85
CA TRP A 20 -11.26 -11.61 -3.86
C TRP A 20 -11.53 -10.70 -2.65
N VAL A 21 -10.49 -10.02 -2.14
CA VAL A 21 -10.64 -9.07 -1.04
C VAL A 21 -11.50 -7.87 -1.47
N GLN A 22 -11.24 -7.27 -2.63
CA GLN A 22 -11.98 -6.10 -3.13
C GLN A 22 -13.47 -6.42 -3.27
N ARG A 23 -13.83 -7.56 -3.89
CA ARG A 23 -15.22 -8.02 -3.96
C ARG A 23 -15.84 -8.21 -2.57
N SER A 24 -15.09 -8.81 -1.65
CA SER A 24 -15.58 -9.02 -0.28
C SER A 24 -15.80 -7.69 0.45
N LEU A 25 -14.94 -6.69 0.25
CA LEU A 25 -15.11 -5.36 0.84
C LEU A 25 -16.30 -4.61 0.22
N ALA A 26 -16.41 -4.61 -1.11
CA ALA A 26 -17.47 -3.94 -1.85
C ALA A 26 -18.86 -4.44 -1.42
N ARG A 27 -19.03 -5.76 -1.34
CA ARG A 27 -20.27 -6.43 -0.91
C ARG A 27 -20.77 -5.95 0.45
N HIS A 28 -19.86 -5.63 1.36
CA HIS A 28 -20.17 -5.22 2.72
C HIS A 28 -20.10 -3.69 2.91
N GLY A 29 -20.04 -2.92 1.82
CA GLY A 29 -20.05 -1.45 1.84
C GLY A 29 -18.73 -0.80 2.29
N TRP A 30 -17.63 -1.55 2.33
CA TRP A 30 -16.31 -1.07 2.76
C TRP A 30 -15.41 -0.63 1.60
N GLY A 31 -15.90 -0.60 0.37
CA GLY A 31 -15.11 -0.15 -0.78
C GLY A 31 -15.92 0.08 -2.05
N ASP A 32 -15.22 0.68 -3.03
CA ASP A 32 -15.61 0.84 -4.43
C ASP A 32 -16.13 -0.46 -5.07
N SER A 33 -16.98 -0.40 -6.09
CA SER A 33 -17.24 -1.51 -7.02
C SER A 33 -16.04 -1.83 -7.95
N THR A 34 -14.90 -1.14 -7.76
CA THR A 34 -13.67 -1.38 -8.54
C THR A 34 -12.95 -2.64 -8.04
N VAL A 35 -12.95 -3.68 -8.88
CA VAL A 35 -12.28 -4.96 -8.64
C VAL A 35 -11.21 -5.15 -9.72
N ASP A 36 -9.98 -4.71 -9.45
CA ASP A 36 -8.87 -4.68 -10.41
C ASP A 36 -7.67 -5.53 -9.99
N GLY A 37 -7.69 -6.10 -8.77
CA GLY A 37 -6.59 -6.88 -8.23
C GLY A 37 -5.36 -6.06 -7.84
N ALA A 38 -5.47 -4.73 -7.82
CA ALA A 38 -4.39 -3.82 -7.50
C ALA A 38 -4.27 -3.55 -5.99
N ASP A 39 -3.05 -3.69 -5.47
CA ASP A 39 -2.68 -3.30 -4.10
C ASP A 39 -2.51 -1.77 -4.00
N SER A 40 -3.61 -1.04 -4.22
CA SER A 40 -3.63 0.42 -4.29
C SER A 40 -3.71 1.06 -2.88
N PRO A 41 -3.32 2.34 -2.73
CA PRO A 41 -3.54 3.07 -1.47
C PRO A 41 -5.01 3.04 -1.03
N ARG A 42 -5.94 3.21 -1.98
CA ARG A 42 -7.38 3.14 -1.76
C ARG A 42 -7.83 1.77 -1.27
N TYR A 43 -7.35 0.70 -1.90
CA TYR A 43 -7.57 -0.67 -1.41
C TYR A 43 -7.12 -0.83 0.05
N ARG A 44 -5.93 -0.33 0.40
CA ARG A 44 -5.42 -0.40 1.78
C ARG A 44 -6.23 0.45 2.77
N GLU A 45 -6.75 1.60 2.35
CA GLU A 45 -7.64 2.43 3.15
C GLU A 45 -8.97 1.72 3.42
N ASN A 46 -9.57 1.09 2.40
CA ASN A 46 -10.76 0.26 2.54
C ASN A 46 -10.52 -0.90 3.52
N VAL A 47 -9.37 -1.58 3.42
CA VAL A 47 -8.97 -2.62 4.38
C VAL A 47 -8.83 -2.05 5.80
N LYS A 48 -8.22 -0.86 5.97
CA LYS A 48 -8.11 -0.22 7.31
C LYS A 48 -9.48 0.13 7.89
N ALA A 49 -10.37 0.70 7.09
CA ALA A 49 -11.72 1.06 7.52
C ALA A 49 -12.49 -0.19 7.97
N PHE A 50 -12.44 -1.24 7.16
CA PHE A 50 -12.99 -2.55 7.50
C PHE A 50 -12.41 -3.11 8.80
N GLN A 51 -11.09 -3.09 8.95
CA GLN A 51 -10.41 -3.57 10.15
C GLN A 51 -10.85 -2.78 11.39
N GLY A 52 -10.87 -1.45 11.31
CA GLY A 52 -11.30 -0.58 12.40
C GLY A 52 -12.73 -0.85 12.83
N ALA A 53 -13.64 -0.99 11.87
CA ALA A 53 -15.06 -1.27 12.15
C ALA A 53 -15.32 -2.66 12.71
N ASN A 54 -14.41 -3.61 12.47
CA ASN A 54 -14.51 -4.98 12.97
C ASN A 54 -13.60 -5.26 14.18
N MET A 55 -13.07 -4.21 14.83
CA MET A 55 -12.19 -4.33 16.00
C MET A 55 -10.94 -5.19 15.74
N LEU A 56 -10.39 -5.10 14.53
CA LEU A 56 -9.15 -5.73 14.11
C LEU A 56 -8.02 -4.69 14.07
N ALA A 57 -6.77 -5.15 14.03
CA ALA A 57 -5.62 -4.28 13.87
C ALA A 57 -5.68 -3.52 12.52
N SER A 58 -5.89 -2.20 12.55
CA SER A 58 -6.13 -1.37 11.36
C SER A 58 -4.84 -0.97 10.61
N HIS A 59 -4.04 -1.94 10.19
CA HIS A 59 -2.79 -1.71 9.45
C HIS A 59 -2.93 -1.67 7.93
N GLY A 60 -4.10 -2.05 7.38
CA GLY A 60 -4.34 -2.02 5.92
C GLY A 60 -3.63 -3.12 5.15
N GLN A 61 -3.39 -4.25 5.83
CA GLN A 61 -2.88 -5.48 5.24
C GLN A 61 -3.87 -6.58 5.62
N VAL A 62 -4.19 -7.47 4.68
CA VAL A 62 -5.09 -8.58 4.98
C VAL A 62 -4.27 -9.71 5.59
N ASP A 63 -4.26 -9.74 6.92
CA ASP A 63 -3.74 -10.84 7.70
C ASP A 63 -4.79 -11.94 7.88
N GLU A 64 -4.45 -12.99 8.63
CA GLU A 64 -5.34 -14.12 8.87
C GLU A 64 -6.66 -13.70 9.55
N ALA A 65 -6.58 -12.81 10.55
CA ALA A 65 -7.77 -12.33 11.26
C ALA A 65 -8.72 -11.56 10.33
N THR A 66 -8.15 -10.68 9.48
CA THR A 66 -8.89 -9.91 8.48
C THR A 66 -9.52 -10.83 7.44
N GLN A 67 -8.76 -11.80 6.90
CA GLN A 67 -9.28 -12.77 5.95
C GLN A 67 -10.44 -13.60 6.54
N ASN A 68 -10.27 -14.11 7.76
CA ASN A 68 -11.30 -14.90 8.42
C ASN A 68 -12.58 -14.09 8.64
N ARG A 69 -12.44 -12.81 8.99
CA ARG A 69 -13.59 -11.92 9.16
C ARG A 69 -14.32 -11.67 7.85
N LEU A 70 -13.61 -11.45 6.74
CA LEU A 70 -14.19 -11.32 5.41
C LEU A 70 -14.95 -12.59 5.00
N ILE A 71 -14.36 -13.77 5.24
CA ILE A 71 -15.01 -15.06 4.96
C ILE A 71 -16.32 -15.20 5.76
N GLN A 72 -16.31 -14.85 7.04
CA GLN A 72 -17.50 -14.90 7.89
C GLN A 72 -18.62 -13.99 7.39
N LEU A 73 -18.28 -12.75 7.02
CA LEU A 73 -19.25 -11.79 6.50
C LEU A 73 -19.83 -12.24 5.16
N ASN A 74 -19.00 -12.77 4.27
CA ASN A 74 -19.48 -13.37 3.02
C ASN A 74 -20.45 -14.55 3.29
N HIS A 75 -20.22 -15.35 4.33
CA HIS A 75 -21.08 -16.51 4.67
C HIS A 75 -22.46 -16.15 5.23
N VAL A 76 -22.64 -14.92 5.71
CA VAL A 76 -23.93 -14.39 6.17
C VAL A 76 -24.61 -13.49 5.13
N ASP A 77 -23.96 -13.26 3.98
CA ASP A 77 -24.53 -12.52 2.87
C ASP A 77 -25.44 -13.40 2.01
N ALA A 78 -26.69 -12.97 1.82
CA ALA A 78 -27.71 -13.78 1.16
C ALA A 78 -27.48 -13.93 -0.34
N ASP A 79 -27.01 -12.87 -1.01
CA ASP A 79 -26.78 -12.87 -2.45
C ASP A 79 -25.55 -13.73 -2.79
N TYR A 80 -24.47 -13.58 -2.02
CA TYR A 80 -23.28 -14.41 -2.14
C TYR A 80 -23.58 -15.88 -1.81
N THR A 81 -24.37 -16.15 -0.77
CA THR A 81 -24.83 -17.50 -0.45
C THR A 81 -25.65 -18.09 -1.60
N THR A 82 -26.56 -17.31 -2.18
CA THR A 82 -27.37 -17.74 -3.33
C THR A 82 -26.50 -18.08 -4.53
N TRP A 83 -25.47 -17.27 -4.82
CA TRP A 83 -24.49 -17.56 -5.86
C TRP A 83 -23.71 -18.86 -5.59
N VAL A 84 -23.19 -19.06 -4.37
CA VAL A 84 -22.49 -20.30 -3.99
C VAL A 84 -23.41 -21.51 -4.15
N GLN A 85 -24.65 -21.41 -3.68
CA GLN A 85 -25.63 -22.48 -3.82
C GLN A 85 -25.94 -22.79 -5.28
N ALA A 86 -26.11 -21.79 -6.14
CA ALA A 86 -26.31 -21.98 -7.57
C ALA A 86 -25.11 -22.70 -8.23
N ALA A 87 -23.89 -22.33 -7.87
CA ALA A 87 -22.68 -23.01 -8.32
C ALA A 87 -22.63 -24.48 -7.87
N LEU A 88 -23.02 -24.78 -6.63
CA LEU A 88 -23.07 -26.13 -6.09
C LEU A 88 -24.21 -26.97 -6.67
N VAL A 89 -25.35 -26.36 -7.00
CA VAL A 89 -26.43 -27.01 -7.74
C VAL A 89 -25.96 -27.40 -9.13
N LYS A 90 -25.25 -26.50 -9.84
CA LYS A 90 -24.64 -26.82 -11.13
C LYS A 90 -23.59 -27.93 -11.03
N ALA A 91 -22.90 -28.04 -9.88
CA ALA A 91 -21.98 -29.12 -9.58
C ALA A 91 -22.64 -30.45 -9.20
N GLY A 92 -23.98 -30.50 -9.11
CA GLY A 92 -24.71 -31.68 -8.66
C GLY A 92 -24.50 -32.00 -7.17
N LEU A 93 -23.97 -31.05 -6.39
CA LEU A 93 -23.64 -31.22 -4.97
C LEU A 93 -24.73 -30.71 -4.03
N LEU A 94 -25.69 -29.95 -4.56
CA LEU A 94 -26.79 -29.37 -3.82
C LEU A 94 -28.09 -29.46 -4.63
N LYS A 95 -29.24 -29.58 -3.95
CA LYS A 95 -30.55 -29.59 -4.60
C LYS A 95 -30.97 -28.18 -5.00
N ALA A 96 -31.69 -28.05 -6.12
CA ALA A 96 -32.30 -26.77 -6.50
C ALA A 96 -33.27 -26.28 -5.41
N GLY A 97 -33.38 -24.95 -5.23
CA GLY A 97 -34.30 -24.33 -4.28
C GLY A 97 -33.82 -24.22 -2.83
N VAL A 98 -32.61 -24.68 -2.49
CA VAL A 98 -32.08 -24.61 -1.11
C VAL A 98 -31.99 -23.18 -0.56
N HIS A 99 -31.78 -22.17 -1.40
CA HIS A 99 -31.78 -20.75 -0.99
C HIS A 99 -33.06 -20.32 -0.24
N ARG A 100 -34.20 -20.97 -0.51
CA ARG A 100 -35.48 -20.67 0.17
C ARG A 100 -35.51 -21.15 1.61
N THR A 101 -34.75 -22.19 1.92
CA THR A 101 -34.71 -22.84 3.24
C THR A 101 -33.44 -22.50 4.02
N GLU A 102 -32.39 -22.11 3.32
CA GLU A 102 -31.07 -21.82 3.88
C GLU A 102 -30.49 -20.56 3.19
N PRO A 103 -30.96 -19.36 3.56
CA PRO A 103 -30.53 -18.11 2.92
C PRO A 103 -29.08 -17.72 3.24
N ILE A 104 -28.49 -18.29 4.30
CA ILE A 104 -27.10 -18.04 4.73
C ILE A 104 -26.37 -19.36 5.03
N MET A 105 -25.05 -19.41 4.81
CA MET A 105 -24.23 -20.63 4.93
C MET A 105 -23.26 -20.61 6.14
N ASP A 106 -23.54 -19.81 7.16
CA ASP A 106 -22.70 -19.63 8.35
C ASP A 106 -22.76 -20.79 9.36
N ARG A 107 -23.79 -21.64 9.27
CA ARG A 107 -23.99 -22.75 10.22
C ARG A 107 -23.12 -23.97 9.87
N PRO A 108 -22.34 -24.53 10.81
CA PRO A 108 -21.49 -25.70 10.57
C PRO A 108 -22.21 -26.94 10.01
N GLY A 109 -23.48 -27.14 10.39
CA GLY A 109 -24.29 -28.29 9.98
C GLY A 109 -25.13 -28.08 8.71
N SER A 110 -25.04 -26.90 8.09
CA SER A 110 -25.88 -26.52 6.96
C SER A 110 -25.66 -27.40 5.73
N MET A 111 -26.70 -27.57 4.91
CA MET A 111 -26.59 -28.38 3.68
C MET A 111 -25.59 -27.74 2.72
N THR A 112 -25.56 -26.41 2.64
CA THR A 112 -24.59 -25.68 1.81
C THR A 112 -23.16 -25.93 2.27
N ARG A 113 -22.86 -25.85 3.57
CA ARG A 113 -21.50 -26.15 4.07
C ARG A 113 -21.07 -27.59 3.83
N GLN A 114 -21.98 -28.54 3.99
CA GLN A 114 -21.68 -29.94 3.65
C GLN A 114 -21.40 -30.10 2.15
N ALA A 115 -22.16 -29.43 1.29
CA ALA A 115 -21.92 -29.42 -0.15
C ALA A 115 -20.58 -28.73 -0.51
N ILE A 116 -20.21 -27.64 0.16
CA ILE A 116 -18.91 -26.99 0.02
C ILE A 116 -17.78 -27.95 0.39
N ARG A 117 -17.90 -28.69 1.52
CA ARG A 117 -16.90 -29.69 1.89
C ARG A 117 -16.75 -30.77 0.82
N ARG A 118 -17.87 -31.29 0.29
CA ARG A 118 -17.84 -32.26 -0.82
C ARG A 118 -17.19 -31.69 -2.06
N PHE A 119 -17.48 -30.43 -2.40
CA PHE A 119 -16.83 -29.72 -3.51
C PHE A 119 -15.33 -29.61 -3.29
N GLN A 120 -14.89 -29.20 -2.10
CA GLN A 120 -13.47 -29.08 -1.74
C GLN A 120 -12.74 -30.44 -1.69
N GLN A 121 -13.45 -31.53 -1.47
CA GLN A 121 -12.92 -32.90 -1.55
C GLN A 121 -12.75 -33.40 -2.99
N GLN A 122 -13.39 -32.77 -3.98
CA GLN A 122 -13.20 -33.14 -5.38
C GLN A 122 -11.74 -32.88 -5.78
N ARG A 123 -11.15 -33.82 -6.53
CA ARG A 123 -9.82 -33.64 -7.10
C ARG A 123 -9.91 -32.72 -8.30
N PHE A 124 -9.61 -31.45 -8.08
CA PHE A 124 -9.21 -30.55 -9.16
C PHE A 124 -7.80 -30.93 -9.63
N ASP A 125 -7.39 -30.54 -10.85
CA ASP A 125 -6.08 -30.85 -11.44
C ASP A 125 -4.91 -30.72 -10.44
N ARG A 126 -3.81 -31.45 -10.69
CA ARG A 126 -2.67 -31.77 -9.77
C ARG A 126 -2.16 -30.64 -8.84
N ASP A 127 -2.45 -29.37 -9.11
CA ASP A 127 -2.04 -28.19 -8.33
C ASP A 127 -3.16 -27.49 -7.52
N ARG A 128 -4.40 -28.02 -7.50
CA ARG A 128 -5.56 -27.35 -6.87
C ARG A 128 -6.20 -28.15 -5.73
N SER A 129 -5.41 -28.65 -4.79
CA SER A 129 -5.97 -29.22 -3.56
C SER A 129 -6.66 -28.14 -2.71
N LEU A 130 -7.97 -28.24 -2.53
CA LEU A 130 -8.72 -27.40 -1.59
C LEU A 130 -8.77 -28.07 -0.22
N LYS A 131 -8.71 -27.27 0.86
CA LYS A 131 -8.95 -27.78 2.20
C LYS A 131 -10.46 -28.01 2.38
N PRO A 132 -10.91 -29.20 2.82
CA PRO A 132 -12.33 -29.50 2.99
C PRO A 132 -12.87 -29.00 4.34
N ASP A 133 -12.79 -27.69 4.56
CA ASP A 133 -13.21 -27.03 5.80
C ASP A 133 -14.69 -26.58 5.81
N GLY A 134 -15.32 -26.52 4.63
CA GLY A 134 -16.69 -26.02 4.46
C GLY A 134 -16.78 -24.50 4.42
N TRP A 135 -15.64 -23.82 4.33
CA TRP A 135 -15.56 -22.37 4.20
C TRP A 135 -15.14 -21.95 2.79
N VAL A 136 -15.76 -20.88 2.31
CA VAL A 136 -15.48 -20.34 0.97
C VAL A 136 -14.49 -19.18 1.10
N GLY A 137 -13.20 -19.51 1.19
CA GLY A 137 -12.12 -18.54 1.01
C GLY A 137 -11.77 -18.32 -0.45
N SER A 138 -10.74 -17.49 -0.71
CA SER A 138 -10.32 -17.08 -2.06
C SER A 138 -10.14 -18.23 -3.06
N LYS A 139 -9.58 -19.37 -2.63
CA LYS A 139 -9.39 -20.54 -3.51
C LYS A 139 -10.68 -21.29 -3.80
N SER A 140 -11.53 -21.46 -2.79
CA SER A 140 -12.84 -22.11 -2.97
C SER A 140 -13.72 -21.28 -3.90
N GLU A 141 -13.72 -19.95 -3.73
CA GLU A 141 -14.45 -19.02 -4.61
C GLU A 141 -13.94 -19.12 -6.05
N LEU A 142 -12.62 -19.08 -6.26
CA LEU A 142 -12.02 -19.21 -7.58
C LEU A 142 -12.36 -20.56 -8.26
N ALA A 143 -12.36 -21.64 -7.49
CA ALA A 143 -12.74 -22.96 -8.00
C ALA A 143 -14.24 -23.01 -8.35
N LEU A 144 -15.10 -22.43 -7.53
CA LEU A 144 -16.54 -22.30 -7.82
C LEU A 144 -16.77 -21.49 -9.08
N MET A 145 -16.13 -20.32 -9.24
CA MET A 145 -16.21 -19.51 -10.46
C MET A 145 -15.78 -20.28 -11.70
N ALA A 146 -14.65 -21.01 -11.63
CA ALA A 146 -14.15 -21.80 -12.75
C ALA A 146 -15.10 -22.95 -13.12
N PHE A 147 -15.72 -23.57 -12.12
CA PHE A 147 -16.66 -24.66 -12.32
C PHE A 147 -18.02 -24.16 -12.84
N SER A 148 -18.56 -23.10 -12.23
CA SER A 148 -19.89 -22.59 -12.54
C SER A 148 -19.91 -21.70 -13.77
N ALA A 149 -18.78 -21.13 -14.17
CA ALA A 149 -18.68 -20.06 -15.16
C ALA A 149 -19.58 -18.85 -14.84
N THR A 150 -19.82 -18.59 -13.54
CA THR A 150 -20.59 -17.45 -13.06
C THR A 150 -19.76 -16.63 -12.07
N ALA A 151 -19.88 -15.32 -12.15
CA ALA A 151 -19.27 -14.40 -11.19
C ALA A 151 -20.11 -14.27 -9.92
N PRO A 152 -19.47 -14.06 -8.74
CA PRO A 152 -20.19 -13.68 -7.54
C PRO A 152 -20.84 -12.29 -7.69
N PRO A 153 -21.85 -11.96 -6.85
CA PRO A 153 -22.47 -10.63 -6.85
C PRO A 153 -21.46 -9.51 -6.62
N ASP A 154 -21.83 -8.31 -7.11
CA ASP A 154 -21.05 -7.06 -7.19
C ASP A 154 -19.93 -7.02 -8.24
N ASP A 155 -20.06 -7.85 -9.28
CA ASP A 155 -19.26 -7.81 -10.51
C ASP A 155 -20.01 -7.03 -11.62
N THR A 156 -20.44 -5.79 -11.33
CA THR A 156 -21.34 -4.99 -12.22
C THR A 156 -20.63 -4.25 -13.36
N GLY A 157 -19.35 -4.50 -13.60
CA GLY A 157 -18.67 -4.11 -14.82
C GLY A 157 -18.44 -5.33 -15.70
N GLU A 158 -18.65 -5.20 -17.03
CA GLU A 158 -18.14 -6.19 -17.98
C GLU A 158 -16.72 -6.62 -17.59
N PRO A 159 -16.44 -7.92 -17.49
CA PRO A 159 -15.17 -8.39 -16.97
C PRO A 159 -14.08 -7.98 -17.95
N ALA A 160 -13.24 -7.01 -17.58
CA ALA A 160 -11.83 -7.18 -17.87
C ALA A 160 -11.49 -8.51 -17.18
N PRO A 161 -11.28 -9.60 -17.93
CA PRO A 161 -11.17 -10.89 -17.30
C PRO A 161 -10.00 -10.79 -16.33
N CYS A 162 -10.21 -11.24 -15.09
CA CYS A 162 -9.16 -11.61 -14.15
C CYS A 162 -8.35 -12.77 -14.79
N ARG A 163 -7.77 -12.54 -15.97
CA ARG A 163 -6.79 -13.41 -16.57
C ARG A 163 -5.59 -13.39 -15.62
N PRO A 164 -4.93 -14.54 -15.40
CA PRO A 164 -3.56 -14.50 -14.88
C PRO A 164 -2.83 -13.43 -15.69
N ALA A 165 -2.08 -12.57 -14.99
CA ALA A 165 -1.35 -11.46 -15.58
C ALA A 165 -0.93 -11.86 -16.99
N LYS A 166 -1.35 -11.09 -18.02
CA LYS A 166 -0.84 -11.29 -19.39
C LYS A 166 0.64 -11.63 -19.22
N PRO A 167 1.15 -12.77 -19.75
CA PRO A 167 2.56 -13.10 -19.59
C PRO A 167 3.32 -11.82 -19.88
N LYS A 168 4.07 -11.37 -18.88
CA LYS A 168 4.76 -10.08 -18.87
C LYS A 168 5.25 -9.86 -20.30
N PRO A 169 4.81 -8.80 -21.01
CA PRO A 169 5.23 -8.62 -22.39
C PRO A 169 6.75 -8.81 -22.39
N PRO A 170 7.30 -9.70 -23.23
CA PRO A 170 8.72 -9.94 -23.24
C PRO A 170 9.37 -8.57 -23.48
N GLY A 171 9.99 -8.02 -22.43
CA GLY A 171 10.58 -6.69 -22.47
C GLY A 171 9.97 -5.59 -21.59
N GLU A 172 9.06 -5.85 -20.63
CA GLU A 172 8.77 -4.82 -19.61
C GLU A 172 10.01 -4.64 -18.72
N GLU A 173 10.81 -3.67 -19.14
CA GLU A 173 12.12 -3.41 -18.64
C GLU A 173 12.06 -3.09 -17.14
N PRO A 174 12.93 -3.73 -16.32
CA PRO A 174 13.00 -3.45 -14.89
C PRO A 174 13.09 -1.94 -14.63
N LEU A 175 12.34 -1.46 -13.63
CA LEU A 175 12.41 -0.04 -13.20
C LEU A 175 13.86 0.39 -12.90
N VAL A 176 14.70 -0.55 -12.46
CA VAL A 176 16.14 -0.33 -12.23
C VAL A 176 16.84 0.07 -13.52
N ASP A 177 16.53 -0.57 -14.65
CA ASP A 177 17.16 -0.30 -15.95
C ASP A 177 16.68 1.03 -16.54
N LYS A 178 15.37 1.32 -16.44
CA LYS A 178 14.84 2.65 -16.77
C LYS A 178 15.47 3.76 -15.92
N LEU A 179 15.60 3.53 -14.61
CA LEU A 179 16.23 4.49 -13.70
C LEU A 179 17.71 4.70 -14.02
N ARG A 180 18.45 3.66 -14.42
CA ARG A 180 19.85 3.80 -14.86
C ARG A 180 19.97 4.75 -16.05
N ARG A 181 19.09 4.62 -17.04
CA ARG A 181 19.10 5.44 -18.26
C ARG A 181 18.47 6.81 -18.12
N ALA A 182 17.57 7.00 -17.15
CA ALA A 182 16.92 8.28 -16.87
C ALA A 182 17.96 9.40 -16.75
N ARG A 183 17.87 10.38 -17.67
CA ARG A 183 18.75 11.56 -17.71
C ARG A 183 18.16 12.65 -16.82
N LEU A 184 18.87 13.03 -15.76
CA LEU A 184 18.41 14.07 -14.84
C LEU A 184 18.89 15.47 -15.24
N ASP A 185 19.89 15.56 -16.11
CA ASP A 185 20.50 16.82 -16.55
C ASP A 185 19.51 17.77 -17.24
N SER A 186 18.50 17.21 -17.93
CA SER A 186 17.45 17.97 -18.61
C SER A 186 16.44 18.59 -17.65
N LEU A 187 16.42 18.18 -16.38
CA LEU A 187 15.38 18.58 -15.43
C LEU A 187 15.69 19.91 -14.73
N THR A 188 16.95 20.36 -14.73
CA THR A 188 17.38 21.58 -14.04
C THR A 188 18.68 22.15 -14.60
N GLN A 189 18.77 23.48 -14.63
CA GLN A 189 20.01 24.20 -14.92
C GLN A 189 20.87 24.43 -13.66
N ASP A 190 20.28 24.29 -12.45
CA ASP A 190 21.00 24.48 -11.18
C ASP A 190 21.94 23.29 -10.89
N PRO A 191 23.28 23.50 -10.86
CA PRO A 191 24.25 22.45 -10.58
C PRO A 191 24.01 21.78 -9.22
N ARG A 192 23.62 22.53 -8.19
CA ARG A 192 23.41 21.98 -6.84
C ARG A 192 22.21 21.07 -6.80
N MET A 193 21.16 21.41 -7.56
CA MET A 193 19.99 20.55 -7.69
C MET A 193 20.32 19.29 -8.48
N ARG A 194 21.11 19.41 -9.54
CA ARG A 194 21.59 18.26 -10.34
C ARG A 194 22.34 17.26 -9.47
N ASP A 195 23.31 17.72 -8.66
CA ASP A 195 24.08 16.85 -7.76
C ASP A 195 23.17 16.09 -6.77
N ARG A 196 22.15 16.76 -6.23
CA ARG A 196 21.17 16.11 -5.33
C ARG A 196 20.31 15.10 -6.06
N LEU A 197 19.87 15.39 -7.28
CA LEU A 197 19.09 14.47 -8.09
C LEU A 197 19.90 13.22 -8.44
N GLU A 198 21.17 13.37 -8.83
CA GLU A 198 22.06 12.24 -9.11
C GLU A 198 22.36 11.42 -7.84
N CYS A 199 22.59 12.08 -6.71
CA CYS A 199 22.75 11.39 -5.43
C CYS A 199 21.48 10.61 -5.04
N LEU A 200 20.29 11.18 -5.26
CA LEU A 200 19.02 10.52 -5.01
C LEU A 200 18.78 9.35 -5.97
N LYS A 201 19.14 9.48 -7.25
CA LYS A 201 19.10 8.39 -8.23
C LYS A 201 19.99 7.24 -7.80
N ALA A 202 21.23 7.50 -7.39
CA ALA A 202 22.13 6.48 -6.85
C ALA A 202 21.54 5.79 -5.60
N PHE A 203 21.01 6.57 -4.66
CA PHE A 203 20.32 6.06 -3.47
C PHE A 203 19.15 5.12 -3.83
N LEU A 204 18.30 5.52 -4.79
CA LEU A 204 17.16 4.71 -5.24
C LEU A 204 17.61 3.45 -5.97
N LEU A 205 18.67 3.50 -6.78
CA LEU A 205 19.23 2.33 -7.44
C LEU A 205 19.70 1.29 -6.42
N GLU A 206 20.50 1.70 -5.44
CA GLU A 206 20.96 0.83 -4.35
C GLU A 206 19.77 0.18 -3.62
N ALA A 207 18.79 1.00 -3.22
CA ALA A 207 17.61 0.52 -2.50
C ALA A 207 16.75 -0.46 -3.34
N LEU A 208 16.57 -0.18 -4.64
CA LEU A 208 15.81 -1.05 -5.54
C LEU A 208 16.53 -2.37 -5.84
N THR A 209 17.87 -2.40 -5.76
CA THR A 209 18.68 -3.63 -5.87
C THR A 209 18.74 -4.45 -4.58
N GLY A 210 18.06 -4.00 -3.51
CA GLY A 210 17.95 -4.73 -2.25
C GLY A 210 18.95 -4.33 -1.17
N ALA A 211 19.69 -3.23 -1.35
CA ALA A 211 20.52 -2.68 -0.28
C ALA A 211 19.65 -2.24 0.91
N ARG A 212 20.17 -2.43 2.13
CA ARG A 212 19.51 -1.98 3.35
C ARG A 212 19.73 -0.47 3.52
N MET A 213 18.69 0.32 3.26
CA MET A 213 18.73 1.79 3.29
C MET A 213 17.74 2.34 4.34
N ASP A 214 18.02 3.53 4.88
CA ASP A 214 17.04 4.31 5.64
C ASP A 214 16.36 5.31 4.71
N ASP A 215 15.28 4.86 4.07
CA ASP A 215 14.51 5.64 3.08
C ASP A 215 13.38 6.47 3.72
N ARG A 216 13.35 6.55 5.04
CA ARG A 216 12.36 7.32 5.78
C ARG A 216 12.66 8.81 5.68
N TYR A 217 11.66 9.60 5.31
CA TYR A 217 11.72 11.05 5.40
C TYR A 217 10.48 11.61 6.10
N TRP A 218 10.69 12.69 6.83
CA TRP A 218 9.68 13.35 7.64
C TRP A 218 8.97 14.46 6.88
N THR A 219 7.72 14.65 7.28
CA THR A 219 6.84 15.70 6.79
C THR A 219 6.48 16.57 7.98
N PHE A 220 6.38 17.88 7.74
CA PHE A 220 6.11 18.88 8.77
C PHE A 220 4.87 19.68 8.39
N LYS A 221 4.02 19.94 9.38
CA LYS A 221 2.98 20.96 9.34
C LYS A 221 3.61 22.29 9.71
N VAL A 222 3.33 23.32 8.92
CA VAL A 222 3.85 24.67 9.09
C VAL A 222 2.76 25.52 9.72
N PHE A 223 3.10 26.37 10.70
CA PHE A 223 2.17 27.32 11.31
C PHE A 223 2.68 28.75 11.11
N ASP A 224 1.79 29.65 10.70
CA ASP A 224 2.08 31.09 10.64
C ASP A 224 1.94 31.74 12.03
N GLY A 225 2.32 33.00 12.16
CA GLY A 225 2.23 33.76 13.43
C GLY A 225 0.81 33.98 13.97
N TRP A 226 -0.23 33.50 13.27
CA TRP A 226 -1.61 33.46 13.76
C TRP A 226 -2.05 32.04 14.14
N GLY A 227 -1.13 31.07 14.18
CA GLY A 227 -1.40 29.67 14.47
C GLY A 227 -2.13 28.92 13.36
N ARG A 228 -2.21 29.47 12.14
CA ARG A 228 -2.90 28.79 11.03
C ARG A 228 -1.98 27.80 10.35
N GLN A 229 -2.48 26.59 10.13
CA GLN A 229 -1.73 25.56 9.40
C GLN A 229 -1.56 25.96 7.92
N ARG A 230 -0.33 25.86 7.42
CA ARG A 230 0.09 26.12 6.04
C ARG A 230 0.79 24.91 5.44
N ASP A 231 0.91 24.91 4.11
CA ASP A 231 1.72 23.94 3.39
C ASP A 231 3.23 24.27 3.50
N CYS A 232 4.08 23.29 3.16
CA CYS A 232 5.54 23.44 3.23
C CYS A 232 6.14 24.44 2.22
N ARG A 233 5.33 24.97 1.28
CA ARG A 233 5.74 26.00 0.32
C ARG A 233 5.45 27.41 0.81
N TYR A 234 4.85 27.57 2.00
CA TYR A 234 4.60 28.88 2.60
C TYR A 234 5.90 29.69 2.74
N ARG A 235 5.86 30.94 2.27
CA ARG A 235 7.04 31.84 2.23
C ARG A 235 7.00 32.96 3.27
N GLY A 236 5.97 33.01 4.12
CA GLY A 236 5.88 34.00 5.19
C GLY A 236 6.64 33.56 6.44
N VAL A 237 6.44 34.31 7.53
CA VAL A 237 7.02 33.98 8.85
C VAL A 237 6.46 32.64 9.34
N ILE A 238 7.37 31.69 9.59
CA ILE A 238 7.04 30.40 10.19
C ILE A 238 7.25 30.55 11.69
N ASP A 239 6.17 30.45 12.44
CA ASP A 239 6.19 30.61 13.91
C ASP A 239 6.35 29.26 14.62
N GLY A 240 5.80 28.21 14.03
CA GLY A 240 5.91 26.86 14.57
C GLY A 240 5.90 25.76 13.51
N LEU A 241 6.45 24.61 13.88
CA LEU A 241 6.41 23.38 13.09
C LEU A 241 5.90 22.22 13.92
N THR A 242 5.23 21.28 13.27
CA THR A 242 4.89 20.01 13.91
C THR A 242 5.19 18.86 12.98
N ARG A 243 6.06 17.96 13.43
CA ARG A 243 6.37 16.70 12.75
C ARG A 243 5.13 15.80 12.71
N ILE A 244 4.78 15.30 11.54
CA ILE A 244 3.70 14.31 11.42
C ILE A 244 4.18 12.98 12.02
N GLU A 245 3.33 12.31 12.79
CA GLU A 245 3.68 11.10 13.57
C GLU A 245 4.27 9.95 12.73
N LYS A 246 3.92 9.85 11.44
CA LYS A 246 4.36 8.75 10.58
C LYS A 246 5.32 9.25 9.48
N PRO A 247 6.57 8.74 9.42
CA PRO A 247 7.48 9.05 8.33
C PRO A 247 6.99 8.44 7.01
N GLN A 248 7.39 9.04 5.91
CA GLN A 248 7.13 8.56 4.56
C GLN A 248 8.29 7.68 4.08
N ASN A 249 8.00 6.67 3.25
CA ASN A 249 9.01 5.78 2.69
C ASN A 249 9.31 6.19 1.24
N ALA A 250 10.51 6.69 1.00
CA ALA A 250 10.89 7.25 -0.30
C ALA A 250 10.87 6.22 -1.42
N VAL A 251 11.33 4.98 -1.18
CA VAL A 251 11.38 3.93 -2.21
C VAL A 251 9.98 3.48 -2.57
N ALA A 252 9.10 3.34 -1.57
CA ALA A 252 7.71 2.96 -1.80
C ALA A 252 6.94 4.06 -2.57
N ASN A 253 7.16 5.33 -2.22
CA ASN A 253 6.57 6.46 -2.93
C ASN A 253 7.11 6.55 -4.37
N PHE A 254 8.42 6.38 -4.56
CA PHE A 254 9.03 6.35 -5.89
C PHE A 254 8.45 5.24 -6.78
N ARG A 255 8.32 4.01 -6.26
CA ARG A 255 7.67 2.89 -6.97
C ARG A 255 6.23 3.21 -7.35
N ARG A 256 5.47 3.86 -6.46
CA ARG A 256 4.08 4.26 -6.74
C ARG A 256 4.01 5.30 -7.85
N MET A 257 4.93 6.27 -7.85
CA MET A 257 4.98 7.32 -8.87
C MET A 257 5.40 6.77 -10.23
N CYS A 258 6.32 5.80 -10.24
CA CYS A 258 6.76 5.15 -11.48
C CYS A 258 5.79 4.07 -11.99
N ALA A 259 4.69 3.79 -11.28
CA ALA A 259 3.72 2.77 -11.71
C ALA A 259 3.05 3.13 -13.05
N SER A 260 2.95 4.42 -13.36
CA SER A 260 2.44 4.94 -14.64
C SER A 260 3.55 5.49 -15.55
N ALA A 261 4.83 5.24 -15.25
CA ALA A 261 5.95 5.75 -16.04
C ALA A 261 6.21 4.86 -17.26
N HIS A 262 6.07 5.43 -18.46
CA HIS A 262 6.24 4.72 -19.71
C HIS A 262 7.64 4.95 -20.31
N SER A 263 8.24 6.11 -20.07
CA SER A 263 9.53 6.54 -20.61
C SER A 263 10.62 6.72 -19.54
N ASP A 264 11.88 6.83 -19.98
CA ASP A 264 13.01 7.16 -19.11
C ASP A 264 12.86 8.60 -18.55
N GLU A 265 12.25 9.50 -19.32
CA GLU A 265 11.87 10.86 -18.91
C GLU A 265 10.82 10.87 -17.79
N ASP A 266 9.82 9.99 -17.84
CA ASP A 266 8.81 9.86 -16.78
C ASP A 266 9.46 9.41 -15.46
N VAL A 267 10.41 8.49 -15.54
CA VAL A 267 11.18 8.03 -14.37
C VAL A 267 12.03 9.18 -13.82
N ALA A 268 12.67 9.97 -14.69
CA ALA A 268 13.40 11.17 -14.29
C ALA A 268 12.49 12.18 -13.57
N ALA A 269 11.27 12.40 -14.08
CA ALA A 269 10.25 13.25 -13.46
C ALA A 269 9.79 12.71 -12.10
N CYS A 270 9.72 11.39 -11.93
CA CYS A 270 9.44 10.75 -10.64
C CYS A 270 10.54 11.01 -9.61
N VAL A 271 11.83 10.92 -10.01
CA VAL A 271 12.97 11.26 -9.15
C VAL A 271 12.87 12.72 -8.70
N ARG A 272 12.59 13.63 -9.64
CA ARG A 272 12.41 15.06 -9.33
C ARG A 272 11.28 15.31 -8.37
N THR A 273 10.15 14.64 -8.55
CA THR A 273 8.97 14.82 -7.70
C THR A 273 9.26 14.31 -6.29
N LEU A 274 9.96 13.20 -6.12
CA LEU A 274 10.42 12.73 -4.80
C LEU A 274 11.40 13.72 -4.17
N HIS A 275 12.40 14.20 -4.93
CA HIS A 275 13.33 15.24 -4.47
C HIS A 275 12.57 16.48 -3.96
N ASN A 276 11.58 16.95 -4.72
CA ASN A 276 10.77 18.10 -4.38
C ASN A 276 9.94 17.88 -3.11
N ALA A 277 9.44 16.67 -2.88
CA ALA A 277 8.72 16.33 -1.66
C ALA A 277 9.64 16.41 -0.44
N VAL A 278 10.83 15.81 -0.51
CA VAL A 278 11.80 15.84 0.60
C VAL A 278 12.29 17.26 0.87
N ILE A 279 12.67 18.00 -0.18
CA ILE A 279 13.23 19.35 -0.04
C ILE A 279 12.19 20.35 0.47
N CYS A 280 10.90 20.20 0.14
CA CYS A 280 9.85 21.08 0.64
C CYS A 280 9.77 21.05 2.17
N HIS A 281 9.77 19.84 2.73
CA HIS A 281 9.73 19.65 4.17
C HIS A 281 11.03 20.02 4.87
N LEU A 282 12.18 19.77 4.25
CA LEU A 282 13.47 20.27 4.75
C LEU A 282 13.49 21.80 4.77
N ASN A 283 13.09 22.47 3.70
CA ASN A 283 13.11 23.93 3.62
C ASN A 283 12.20 24.58 4.66
N ALA A 284 11.03 23.98 4.96
CA ALA A 284 10.17 24.45 6.03
C ALA A 284 10.90 24.42 7.40
N LEU A 285 11.55 23.30 7.71
CA LEU A 285 12.33 23.14 8.94
C LEU A 285 13.50 24.12 9.00
N LEU A 286 14.31 24.18 7.94
CA LEU A 286 15.49 25.04 7.88
C LEU A 286 15.10 26.53 7.91
N GLY A 287 14.02 26.91 7.20
CA GLY A 287 13.51 28.27 7.17
C GLY A 287 13.08 28.75 8.56
N TRP A 288 12.37 27.91 9.31
CA TRP A 288 12.04 28.18 10.71
C TRP A 288 13.31 28.34 11.56
N THR A 289 14.28 27.43 11.44
CA THR A 289 15.54 27.50 12.22
C THR A 289 16.31 28.78 11.96
N PHE A 290 16.47 29.18 10.69
CA PHE A 290 17.18 30.41 10.35
C PHE A 290 16.41 31.65 10.79
N HIS A 291 15.09 31.66 10.71
CA HIS A 291 14.28 32.78 11.20
C HIS A 291 14.44 32.96 12.72
N GLN A 292 14.32 31.87 13.49
CA GLN A 292 14.48 31.93 14.95
C GLN A 292 15.91 32.31 15.37
N ALA A 293 16.93 31.85 14.62
CA ALA A 293 18.32 32.27 14.84
C ALA A 293 18.50 33.80 14.75
N THR A 294 17.69 34.48 13.95
CA THR A 294 17.80 35.93 13.73
C THR A 294 17.03 36.78 14.75
N LEU A 295 16.04 36.22 15.45
CA LEU A 295 15.21 36.98 16.39
C LEU A 295 15.87 37.12 17.78
N GLY A 296 16.78 36.23 18.17
CA GLY A 296 17.62 36.40 19.37
C GLY A 296 16.92 36.28 20.73
N ASP A 297 15.58 36.13 20.76
CA ASP A 297 14.79 36.15 21.99
C ASP A 297 14.82 34.83 22.79
N ALA A 298 15.22 33.70 22.17
CA ALA A 298 15.34 32.40 22.80
C ALA A 298 16.49 31.57 22.23
N ARG A 299 17.11 30.71 23.05
CA ARG A 299 18.16 29.80 22.58
C ARG A 299 17.53 28.70 21.74
N LEU A 300 17.98 28.57 20.50
CA LEU A 300 17.48 27.56 19.54
C LEU A 300 17.40 26.14 20.12
N ILE A 301 18.36 25.75 20.97
CA ILE A 301 18.41 24.42 21.60
C ILE A 301 17.18 24.09 22.47
N GLU A 302 16.42 25.10 22.89
CA GLU A 302 15.23 24.94 23.73
C GLU A 302 13.99 24.51 22.93
N PHE A 303 14.06 24.52 21.59
CA PHE A 303 12.96 24.15 20.70
C PHE A 303 13.09 22.70 20.17
N PRO A 304 11.98 21.93 20.10
CA PRO A 304 12.00 20.55 19.60
C PRO A 304 12.42 20.45 18.12
N GLU A 305 12.19 21.48 17.32
CA GLU A 305 12.63 21.60 15.93
C GLU A 305 14.15 21.49 15.79
N CYS A 306 14.91 22.05 16.74
CA CYS A 306 16.36 21.97 16.73
C CYS A 306 16.83 20.53 16.98
N ALA A 307 16.16 19.79 17.86
CA ALA A 307 16.42 18.35 18.01
C ALA A 307 16.15 17.59 16.70
N TRP A 308 15.12 17.96 15.93
CA TRP A 308 14.86 17.36 14.62
C TRP A 308 15.96 17.71 13.61
N VAL A 309 16.42 18.95 13.53
CA VAL A 309 17.54 19.33 12.63
C VAL A 309 18.79 18.52 12.95
N LEU A 310 19.13 18.36 14.24
CA LEU A 310 20.27 17.56 14.68
C LEU A 310 20.09 16.07 14.36
N GLU A 311 18.88 15.51 14.53
CA GLU A 311 18.54 14.14 14.13
C GLU A 311 18.75 13.92 12.63
N LEU A 312 18.25 14.85 11.80
CA LEU A 312 18.39 14.79 10.35
C LEU A 312 19.85 14.97 9.92
N HIS A 313 20.60 15.82 10.61
CA HIS A 313 22.04 15.97 10.37
C HIS A 313 22.76 14.66 10.67
N ALA A 314 22.53 14.06 11.83
CA ALA A 314 23.09 12.76 12.19
C ALA A 314 22.70 11.68 11.17
N ALA A 315 21.44 11.64 10.72
CA ALA A 315 21.01 10.74 9.64
C ALA A 315 21.76 10.99 8.33
N SER A 316 22.01 12.25 7.96
CA SER A 316 22.75 12.61 6.73
C SER A 316 24.21 12.12 6.74
N GLN A 317 24.82 11.97 7.92
CA GLN A 317 26.20 11.50 8.09
C GLN A 317 26.31 9.98 8.25
N ARG A 318 25.20 9.27 8.48
CA ARG A 318 25.20 7.81 8.66
C ARG A 318 25.58 7.11 7.35
N ARG A 319 26.58 6.23 7.44
CA ARG A 319 27.04 5.39 6.32
C ARG A 319 26.32 4.04 6.25
N SER A 320 25.78 3.52 7.35
CA SER A 320 25.09 2.22 7.39
C SER A 320 23.97 2.19 8.45
N PRO A 321 22.71 1.92 8.06
CA PRO A 321 22.21 2.03 6.70
C PRO A 321 22.35 3.47 6.19
N ARG A 322 22.68 3.65 4.91
CA ARG A 322 22.73 4.99 4.29
C ARG A 322 21.33 5.60 4.30
N SER A 323 21.21 6.84 4.74
CA SER A 323 19.93 7.55 4.80
C SER A 323 19.67 8.36 3.54
N ILE A 324 18.41 8.55 3.18
CA ILE A 324 18.01 9.50 2.13
C ILE A 324 18.53 10.92 2.41
N TYR A 325 18.65 11.30 3.69
CA TYR A 325 19.17 12.60 4.09
C TYR A 325 20.64 12.82 3.72
N ALA A 326 21.40 11.76 3.39
CA ALA A 326 22.74 11.91 2.84
C ALA A 326 22.73 12.69 1.51
N CYS A 327 21.64 12.59 0.73
CA CYS A 327 21.45 13.35 -0.50
C CYS A 327 21.26 14.86 -0.25
N PHE A 328 20.98 15.25 0.99
CA PHE A 328 20.65 16.63 1.38
C PHE A 328 21.61 17.18 2.46
N ALA A 329 22.73 16.50 2.73
CA ALA A 329 23.65 16.85 3.80
C ALA A 329 24.15 18.31 3.73
N ALA A 330 24.40 18.82 2.52
CA ALA A 330 24.85 20.20 2.29
C ALA A 330 23.80 21.26 2.69
N LEU A 331 22.50 20.92 2.69
CA LEU A 331 21.43 21.81 3.15
C LEU A 331 21.28 21.77 4.67
N ILE A 332 21.43 20.59 5.27
CA ILE A 332 21.15 20.36 6.69
C ILE A 332 22.32 20.85 7.57
N GLY A 333 23.56 20.65 7.11
CA GLY A 333 24.77 20.95 7.89
C GLY A 333 24.93 22.41 8.38
N PRO A 334 24.60 23.44 7.57
CA PRO A 334 24.62 24.81 8.05
C PRO A 334 23.63 25.07 9.18
N ALA A 335 22.38 24.60 9.06
CA ALA A 335 21.36 24.79 10.09
C ALA A 335 21.71 24.07 11.40
N SER A 336 22.27 22.86 11.33
CA SER A 336 22.66 22.13 12.53
C SER A 336 23.71 22.86 13.37
N ARG A 337 24.56 23.70 12.75
CA ARG A 337 25.52 24.54 13.49
C ARG A 337 24.86 25.64 14.32
N HIS A 338 23.70 26.14 13.88
CA HIS A 338 22.92 27.11 14.66
C HIS A 338 22.19 26.45 15.84
N CYS A 339 21.94 25.15 15.77
CA CYS A 339 21.28 24.38 16.83
C CYS A 339 22.24 23.86 17.92
N LEU A 340 23.55 23.98 17.72
CA LEU A 340 24.55 23.57 18.71
C LEU A 340 24.73 24.67 19.77
N PRO A 341 24.97 24.30 21.03
CA PRO A 341 25.13 25.23 22.15
C PRO A 341 26.41 26.07 22.07
#